data_AF-A0A5W9QKA2-F1
#
_entry.id   AF-A0A5W9QKA2-F1
#
_cell.length_a   1.000
_cell.length_b   1.000
_cell.length_c   1.000
_cell.angle_alpha   90.00
_cell.angle_beta   90.00
_cell.angle_gamma   90.00
#
_symmetry.space_group_name_H-M   'P 1'
#
loop_
_entity.id
_entity.type
_entity.pdbx_description
1 polymer ?
#
loop_
_entity_poly.entity_id
_entity_poly.type
_entity_poly.pdbx_seq_one_letter_code
_entity_poly.pdbx_strand_id
1 'polypeptide(L)'
;MNLFTTRQLLGYTEQKVKFNALFLNLFFRRTMTFKTQEVMLDKIKGKTPIAAYVSPVVGGVVLHNRGGETRVIRPGYVKPKHEVTYDQVVERLPGEDPAKLNDQAYRRLRILTDNLKQEEHAIVQVEEMQAVNAVLYGKYTMEGEQFDTVEVDFGRSAANNIVQAAGKKWSEQDRDNFDPTYDIDLYCDQASGLINIAVMDGKVWRQLNSFKMFREKLDTRRGSASEMETAVKDLGAVVSFKGYYGDLAILVCKTSYVDKDGTEKRYLPEGTMVLGNTASEGIRCYGAIQDQQALAEGIVEAVRYPKHWITVGDPANEYTMTQSSPLMVLPDPDEFVVVQVG
;
A
#
# COMPACT_ATOMS: atom_id res chain seq x y z
N MET A 1 -17.61 -2.56 -30.23
CA MET A 1 -18.43 -3.66 -29.66
C MET A 1 -17.54 -4.36 -28.62
N ASN A 2 -17.97 -4.46 -27.36
CA ASN A 2 -17.13 -5.04 -26.30
C ASN A 2 -17.17 -6.57 -26.42
N LEU A 3 -16.00 -7.21 -26.54
CA LEU A 3 -15.91 -8.65 -26.69
C LEU A 3 -15.99 -9.38 -25.34
N PHE A 4 -15.60 -8.70 -24.25
CA PHE A 4 -15.67 -9.20 -22.89
C PHE A 4 -16.56 -8.31 -22.03
N THR A 5 -17.35 -8.94 -21.17
CA THR A 5 -18.12 -8.25 -20.13
C THR A 5 -17.21 -7.89 -18.95
N THR A 6 -17.53 -6.81 -18.22
CA THR A 6 -16.85 -6.41 -16.98
C THR A 6 -16.72 -7.58 -16.00
N ARG A 7 -17.77 -8.41 -15.89
CA ARG A 7 -17.78 -9.60 -15.03
C ARG A 7 -16.76 -10.66 -15.44
N GLN A 8 -16.55 -10.88 -16.73
CA GLN A 8 -15.51 -11.81 -17.21
C GLN A 8 -14.12 -11.25 -16.89
N LEU A 9 -13.91 -9.95 -17.09
CA LEU A 9 -12.63 -9.28 -16.81
C LEU A 9 -12.27 -9.32 -15.33
N LEU A 10 -13.25 -9.14 -14.43
CA LEU A 10 -13.06 -9.26 -12.99
C LEU A 10 -12.51 -10.63 -12.57
N GLY A 11 -12.98 -11.71 -13.20
CA GLY A 11 -12.45 -13.06 -12.95
C GLY A 11 -10.98 -13.24 -13.35
N TYR A 12 -10.47 -12.44 -14.29
CA TYR A 12 -9.06 -12.44 -14.68
C TYR A 12 -8.18 -11.60 -13.74
N THR A 13 -8.70 -10.49 -13.22
CA THR A 13 -8.00 -9.64 -12.23
C THR A 13 -7.91 -10.31 -10.85
N GLU A 14 -8.86 -11.18 -10.48
CA GLU A 14 -8.85 -11.92 -9.21
C GLU A 14 -7.74 -12.99 -9.12
N GLN A 15 -7.10 -13.37 -10.23
CA GLN A 15 -5.94 -14.26 -10.17
C GLN A 15 -4.76 -13.53 -9.53
N LYS A 16 -4.57 -13.77 -8.22
CA LYS A 16 -3.52 -13.24 -7.33
C LYS A 16 -2.29 -12.75 -8.10
N VAL A 17 -2.18 -11.43 -8.24
CA VAL A 17 -0.93 -10.78 -8.62
C VAL A 17 0.10 -11.14 -7.54
N LYS A 18 1.34 -11.46 -7.93
CA LYS A 18 2.41 -11.86 -6.98
C LYS A 18 2.86 -10.71 -6.05
N PHE A 19 2.40 -9.49 -6.31
CA PHE A 19 2.66 -8.33 -5.46
C PHE A 19 1.73 -8.38 -4.25
N ASN A 20 2.34 -8.48 -3.08
CA ASN A 20 1.60 -8.44 -1.84
C ASN A 20 1.86 -7.11 -1.13
N ALA A 21 0.80 -6.31 -1.03
CA ALA A 21 0.76 -5.04 -0.35
C ALA A 21 0.76 -5.24 1.18
N LEU A 22 1.92 -5.12 1.81
CA LEU A 22 2.13 -5.44 3.22
C LEU A 22 1.34 -4.50 4.13
N PHE A 23 1.48 -3.20 3.93
CA PHE A 23 0.87 -2.19 4.81
C PHE A 23 -0.65 -2.19 4.64
N LEU A 24 -1.15 -2.34 3.41
CA LEU A 24 -2.57 -2.55 3.17
C LEU A 24 -3.11 -3.75 3.93
N ASN A 25 -2.40 -4.88 3.92
CA ASN A 25 -2.87 -6.11 4.56
C ASN A 25 -2.77 -6.08 6.09
N LEU A 26 -1.74 -5.43 6.63
CA LEU A 26 -1.54 -5.32 8.08
C LEU A 26 -2.46 -4.27 8.71
N PHE A 27 -2.57 -3.09 8.10
CA PHE A 27 -3.12 -1.90 8.77
C PHE A 27 -4.39 -1.37 8.13
N PHE A 28 -4.67 -1.65 6.84
CA PHE A 28 -5.84 -1.14 6.13
C PHE A 28 -6.81 -2.26 5.76
N ARG A 29 -7.42 -2.91 6.75
CA ARG A 29 -8.22 -4.13 6.52
C ARG A 29 -9.68 -3.85 6.17
N ARG A 30 -10.20 -2.68 6.55
CA ARG A 30 -11.58 -2.30 6.27
C ARG A 30 -11.67 -1.70 4.86
N THR A 31 -12.72 -2.05 4.12
CA THR A 31 -12.99 -1.48 2.79
C THR A 31 -14.35 -0.78 2.79
N MET A 32 -14.41 0.41 2.20
CA MET A 32 -15.64 1.19 2.02
C MET A 32 -15.70 1.80 0.63
N THR A 33 -16.82 1.61 -0.07
CA THR A 33 -17.10 2.22 -1.37
C THR A 33 -18.14 3.33 -1.22
N PHE A 34 -18.08 4.33 -2.10
CA PHE A 34 -18.97 5.48 -2.09
C PHE A 34 -19.65 5.68 -3.46
N LYS A 35 -20.95 6.00 -3.45
CA LYS A 35 -21.74 6.39 -4.64
C LYS A 35 -21.34 7.73 -5.26
N THR A 36 -20.58 8.54 -4.54
CA THR A 36 -20.14 9.88 -4.95
C THR A 36 -18.67 9.88 -5.35
N GLN A 37 -18.27 10.81 -6.21
CA GLN A 37 -16.85 11.06 -6.51
C GLN A 37 -16.05 11.36 -5.23
N GLU A 38 -16.70 12.00 -4.26
CA GLU A 38 -16.10 12.38 -3.00
C GLU A 38 -16.32 11.30 -1.94
N VAL A 39 -15.27 11.04 -1.17
CA VAL A 39 -15.28 10.23 0.04
C VAL A 39 -15.65 11.13 1.22
N MET A 40 -16.77 10.80 1.85
CA MET A 40 -17.30 11.48 3.03
C MET A 40 -16.77 10.77 4.28
N LEU A 41 -15.73 11.34 4.90
CA LEU A 41 -15.06 10.82 6.10
C LEU A 41 -16.00 10.80 7.32
N ASP A 42 -16.94 11.75 7.40
CA ASP A 42 -17.96 11.81 8.46
C ASP A 42 -18.95 10.65 8.41
N LYS A 43 -19.15 10.03 7.24
CA LYS A 43 -20.01 8.85 7.06
C LYS A 43 -19.31 7.55 7.44
N ILE A 44 -18.00 7.58 7.67
CA ILE A 44 -17.26 6.44 8.15
C ILE A 44 -17.62 6.23 9.62
N LYS A 45 -18.50 5.26 9.88
CA LYS A 45 -18.87 4.86 11.25
C LYS A 45 -17.62 4.32 11.97
N GLY A 46 -17.30 4.88 13.14
CA GLY A 46 -16.14 4.53 13.96
C GLY A 46 -16.16 5.26 15.31
N LYS A 47 -15.20 4.97 16.20
CA LYS A 47 -15.12 5.59 17.54
C LYS A 47 -14.60 7.04 17.51
N THR A 48 -13.84 7.40 16.49
CA THR A 48 -13.20 8.72 16.37
C THR A 48 -13.69 9.42 15.10
N PRO A 49 -14.18 10.67 15.19
CA PRO A 49 -14.50 11.46 14.02
C PRO A 49 -13.23 11.71 13.20
N ILE A 50 -13.27 11.35 11.91
CA ILE A 50 -12.12 11.47 11.02
C ILE A 50 -12.23 12.80 10.27
N ALA A 51 -11.17 13.60 10.34
CA ALA A 51 -10.97 14.76 9.50
C ALA A 51 -9.53 14.72 8.97
N ALA A 52 -9.30 15.30 7.80
CA ALA A 52 -7.96 15.48 7.27
C ALA A 52 -7.77 16.94 6.87
N TYR A 53 -6.55 17.42 7.01
CA TYR A 53 -6.14 18.69 6.44
C TYR A 53 -5.73 18.46 4.99
N VAL A 54 -6.37 19.16 4.06
CA VAL A 54 -6.06 19.04 2.62
C VAL A 54 -5.47 20.34 2.13
N SER A 55 -4.26 20.26 1.57
CA SER A 55 -3.51 21.43 1.07
C SER A 55 -3.09 21.24 -0.39
N PRO A 56 -3.25 22.26 -1.26
CA PRO A 56 -2.74 22.18 -2.62
C PRO A 56 -1.21 22.21 -2.63
N VAL A 57 -0.61 21.46 -3.55
CA VAL A 57 0.83 21.42 -3.80
C VAL A 57 1.10 22.05 -5.16
N VAL A 58 1.90 23.12 -5.18
CA VAL A 58 2.24 23.86 -6.40
C VAL A 58 3.75 23.91 -6.56
N GLY A 59 4.27 23.39 -7.68
CA GLY A 59 5.72 23.34 -7.94
C GLY A 59 6.50 22.53 -6.90
N GLY A 60 5.87 21.50 -6.31
CA GLY A 60 6.47 20.66 -5.26
C GLY A 60 6.43 21.25 -3.85
N VAL A 61 5.86 22.46 -3.67
CA VAL A 61 5.72 23.10 -2.35
C VAL A 61 4.28 23.03 -1.87
N VAL A 62 4.09 22.56 -0.63
CA VAL A 62 2.77 22.48 0.02
C VAL A 62 2.34 23.85 0.53
N LEU A 63 1.21 24.36 0.03
CA LEU A 63 0.68 25.67 0.40
C LEU A 63 -0.33 25.55 1.55
N HIS A 64 0.17 25.36 2.77
CA HIS A 64 -0.66 25.18 3.97
C HIS A 64 -1.60 26.37 4.22
N ASN A 65 -1.21 27.60 3.89
CA ASN A 65 -2.07 28.79 4.02
C ASN A 65 -3.30 28.76 3.09
N ARG A 66 -3.31 27.89 2.08
CA ARG A 66 -4.42 27.65 1.16
C ARG A 66 -5.16 26.34 1.46
N GLY A 67 -4.70 25.59 2.46
CA GLY A 67 -5.33 24.35 2.90
C GLY A 67 -6.45 24.59 3.92
N GLY A 68 -7.19 23.52 4.22
CA GLY A 68 -8.25 23.53 5.22
C GLY A 68 -8.55 22.14 5.75
N GLU A 69 -9.08 22.09 6.98
CA GLU A 69 -9.65 20.85 7.52
C GLU A 69 -10.94 20.52 6.77
N THR A 70 -11.03 19.29 6.27
CA THR A 70 -12.22 18.81 5.55
C THR A 70 -12.57 17.40 6.00
N ARG A 71 -13.87 17.10 5.93
CA ARG A 71 -14.43 15.76 6.11
C ARG A 71 -14.84 15.13 4.79
N VAL A 72 -14.62 15.83 3.68
CA VAL A 72 -14.96 15.39 2.33
C VAL A 72 -13.73 15.52 1.48
N ILE A 73 -13.30 14.41 0.88
CA ILE A 73 -12.08 14.35 0.08
C ILE A 73 -12.42 13.71 -1.25
N ARG A 74 -11.95 14.32 -2.35
CA ARG A 74 -11.99 13.70 -3.66
C ARG A 74 -10.70 12.89 -3.87
N PRO A 75 -10.76 11.55 -3.96
CA PRO A 75 -9.57 10.74 -4.21
C PRO A 75 -9.02 10.97 -5.61
N GLY A 76 -7.72 10.69 -5.79
CA GLY A 76 -7.11 10.60 -7.11
C GLY A 76 -7.78 9.48 -7.94
N TYR A 77 -8.08 9.77 -9.21
CA TYR A 77 -8.65 8.78 -10.13
C TYR A 77 -7.53 8.06 -10.88
N VAL A 78 -7.43 6.75 -10.72
CA VAL A 78 -6.38 5.89 -11.27
C VAL A 78 -6.97 5.03 -12.38
N LYS A 79 -6.37 5.09 -13.58
CA LYS A 79 -6.90 4.45 -14.80
C LYS A 79 -5.80 3.92 -15.73
N PRO A 80 -4.89 3.05 -15.26
CA PRO A 80 -3.88 2.43 -16.13
C PRO A 80 -4.56 1.76 -17.32
N LYS A 81 -3.94 1.94 -18.50
CA LYS A 81 -4.49 1.52 -19.78
C LYS A 81 -3.35 0.96 -20.64
N HIS A 82 -3.60 -0.17 -21.29
CA HIS A 82 -2.68 -0.74 -22.26
C HIS A 82 -3.34 -0.91 -23.62
N GLU A 83 -2.55 -0.68 -24.67
CA GLU A 83 -2.89 -1.14 -26.02
C GLU A 83 -2.55 -2.62 -26.14
N VAL A 84 -3.38 -3.35 -26.86
CA VAL A 84 -3.19 -4.77 -27.15
C VAL A 84 -2.57 -4.86 -28.54
N THR A 85 -1.30 -5.24 -28.61
CA THR A 85 -0.57 -5.31 -29.89
C THR A 85 -0.04 -6.72 -30.16
N TYR A 86 0.09 -7.08 -31.44
CA TYR A 86 0.58 -8.40 -31.85
C TYR A 86 2.04 -8.66 -31.46
N ASP A 87 2.83 -7.59 -31.33
CA ASP A 87 4.27 -7.63 -31.02
C ASP A 87 4.54 -7.82 -29.53
N GLN A 88 3.54 -7.74 -28.65
CA GLN A 88 3.70 -7.93 -27.22
C GLN A 88 4.24 -9.34 -26.90
N VAL A 89 5.36 -9.38 -26.20
CA VAL A 89 5.96 -10.65 -25.76
C VAL A 89 5.08 -11.24 -24.67
N VAL A 90 4.69 -12.50 -24.83
CA VAL A 90 3.90 -13.24 -23.83
C VAL A 90 4.80 -14.27 -23.19
N GLU A 91 5.07 -14.11 -21.90
CA GLU A 91 5.79 -15.14 -21.15
C GLU A 91 4.91 -16.39 -20.97
N ARG A 92 5.51 -17.54 -21.23
CA ARG A 92 4.85 -18.84 -21.06
C ARG A 92 4.67 -19.13 -19.57
N LEU A 93 3.47 -19.51 -19.16
CA LEU A 93 3.19 -19.90 -17.79
C LEU A 93 3.75 -21.30 -17.50
N PRO A 94 4.11 -21.61 -16.23
CA PRO A 94 4.45 -22.97 -15.84
C PRO A 94 3.32 -23.95 -16.15
N GLY A 95 3.62 -25.02 -16.88
CA GLY A 95 2.63 -26.04 -17.27
C GLY A 95 1.74 -25.65 -18.46
N GLU A 96 1.94 -24.50 -19.08
CA GLU A 96 1.24 -24.11 -20.30
C GLU A 96 1.81 -24.86 -21.51
N ASP A 97 0.90 -25.39 -22.33
CA ASP A 97 1.24 -26.00 -23.61
C ASP A 97 1.76 -24.94 -24.60
N PRO A 98 3.04 -25.02 -25.04
CA PRO A 98 3.62 -24.05 -25.98
C PRO A 98 2.88 -23.99 -27.31
N ALA A 99 2.24 -25.07 -27.75
CA ALA A 99 1.55 -25.10 -29.04
C ALA A 99 0.33 -24.16 -29.07
N LYS A 100 -0.30 -23.91 -27.90
CA LYS A 100 -1.44 -23.00 -27.80
C LYS A 100 -1.06 -21.55 -28.06
N LEU A 101 0.19 -21.15 -27.79
CA LEU A 101 0.67 -19.79 -28.05
C LEU A 101 0.77 -19.46 -29.55
N ASN A 102 0.73 -20.47 -30.43
CA ASN A 102 0.66 -20.28 -31.88
C ASN A 102 -0.75 -19.88 -32.34
N ASP A 103 -1.79 -20.24 -31.58
CA ASP A 103 -3.15 -19.80 -31.85
C ASP A 103 -3.29 -18.31 -31.49
N GLN A 104 -3.60 -17.49 -32.50
CA GLN A 104 -3.73 -16.05 -32.36
C GLN A 104 -4.86 -15.65 -31.40
N ALA A 105 -5.96 -16.42 -31.34
CA ALA A 105 -7.05 -16.15 -30.43
C ALA A 105 -6.62 -16.36 -28.97
N TYR A 106 -5.91 -17.47 -28.70
CA TYR A 106 -5.35 -17.75 -27.39
C TYR A 106 -4.26 -16.76 -26.99
N ARG A 107 -3.34 -16.41 -27.90
CA ARG A 107 -2.29 -15.43 -27.66
C ARG A 107 -2.86 -14.05 -27.33
N ARG A 108 -3.90 -13.61 -28.06
CA ARG A 108 -4.63 -12.37 -27.77
C ARG A 108 -5.24 -12.39 -26.36
N LEU A 109 -5.90 -13.47 -25.97
CA LEU A 109 -6.45 -13.64 -24.62
C LEU A 109 -5.36 -13.56 -23.54
N ARG A 110 -4.19 -14.13 -23.81
CA ARG A 110 -3.04 -14.09 -22.90
C ARG A 110 -2.50 -12.68 -22.71
N ILE A 111 -2.37 -11.91 -23.79
CA ILE A 111 -1.99 -10.49 -23.74
C ILE A 111 -3.00 -9.69 -22.91
N LEU A 112 -4.30 -9.84 -23.21
CA LEU A 112 -5.37 -9.16 -22.46
C LEU A 112 -5.28 -9.44 -20.96
N THR A 113 -5.09 -10.72 -20.60
CA THR A 113 -4.99 -11.13 -19.20
C THR A 113 -3.75 -10.54 -18.53
N ASP A 114 -2.63 -10.47 -19.24
CA ASP A 114 -1.39 -9.91 -18.70
C ASP A 114 -1.49 -8.40 -18.49
N ASN A 115 -2.05 -7.67 -19.46
CA ASN A 115 -2.31 -6.24 -19.34
C ASN A 115 -3.23 -5.93 -18.14
N LEU A 116 -4.32 -6.67 -17.96
CA LEU A 116 -5.21 -6.51 -16.80
C LEU A 116 -4.49 -6.76 -15.47
N LYS A 117 -3.56 -7.73 -15.41
CA LYS A 117 -2.75 -7.98 -14.21
C LYS A 117 -1.77 -6.84 -13.93
N GLN A 118 -1.16 -6.27 -14.97
CA GLN A 118 -0.27 -5.11 -14.85
C GLN A 118 -1.05 -3.85 -14.41
N GLU A 119 -2.26 -3.66 -14.93
CA GLU A 119 -3.16 -2.58 -14.54
C GLU A 119 -3.60 -2.70 -13.07
N GLU A 120 -4.01 -3.89 -12.64
CA GLU A 120 -4.33 -4.16 -11.23
C GLU A 120 -3.11 -3.91 -10.34
N HIS A 121 -1.93 -4.38 -10.75
CA HIS A 121 -0.68 -4.16 -10.03
C HIS A 121 -0.37 -2.67 -9.86
N ALA A 122 -0.53 -1.87 -10.91
CA ALA A 122 -0.31 -0.42 -10.85
C ALA A 122 -1.25 0.26 -9.86
N ILE A 123 -2.52 -0.15 -9.81
CA ILE A 123 -3.49 0.39 -8.83
C ILE A 123 -3.07 -0.02 -7.40
N VAL A 124 -2.76 -1.29 -7.17
CA VAL A 124 -2.35 -1.77 -5.85
C VAL A 124 -1.05 -1.10 -5.37
N GLN A 125 -0.13 -0.76 -6.27
CA GLN A 125 1.05 0.04 -5.93
C GLN A 125 0.69 1.45 -5.46
N VAL A 126 -0.27 2.11 -6.10
CA VAL A 126 -0.77 3.42 -5.64
C VAL A 126 -1.40 3.30 -4.25
N GLU A 127 -2.23 2.28 -4.04
CA GLU A 127 -2.88 2.02 -2.74
C GLU A 127 -1.85 1.73 -1.64
N GLU A 128 -0.87 0.86 -1.90
CA GLU A 128 0.19 0.53 -0.95
C GLU A 128 1.06 1.76 -0.67
N MET A 129 1.36 2.59 -1.68
CA MET A 129 2.10 3.84 -1.48
C MET A 129 1.35 4.82 -0.57
N GLN A 130 0.04 4.98 -0.76
CA GLN A 130 -0.79 5.80 0.12
C GLN A 130 -0.79 5.24 1.56
N ALA A 131 -0.94 3.92 1.71
CA ALA A 131 -0.95 3.26 3.02
C ALA A 131 0.41 3.39 3.75
N VAL A 132 1.51 3.13 3.04
CA VAL A 132 2.88 3.27 3.54
C VAL A 132 3.13 4.71 3.96
N ASN A 133 2.83 5.69 3.11
CA ASN A 133 3.08 7.10 3.44
C ASN A 133 2.18 7.60 4.57
N ALA A 134 0.91 7.18 4.63
CA ALA A 134 0.03 7.46 5.76
C ALA A 134 0.62 6.94 7.09
N VAL A 135 1.15 5.72 7.09
CA VAL A 135 1.79 5.12 8.28
C VAL A 135 3.16 5.73 8.57
N LEU A 136 3.94 6.08 7.55
CA LEU A 136 5.30 6.62 7.71
C LEU A 136 5.34 8.08 8.08
N TYR A 137 4.39 8.87 7.61
CA TYR A 137 4.42 10.33 7.71
C TYR A 137 3.16 10.93 8.33
N GLY A 138 2.12 10.13 8.58
CA GLY A 138 0.80 10.64 9.00
C GLY A 138 0.04 11.32 7.87
N LYS A 139 0.61 11.32 6.66
CA LYS A 139 0.15 12.09 5.51
C LYS A 139 0.70 11.55 4.20
N TYR A 140 0.06 11.88 3.10
CA TYR A 140 0.58 11.58 1.77
C TYR A 140 0.11 12.58 0.73
N THR A 141 0.82 12.65 -0.38
CA THR A 141 0.44 13.45 -1.53
C THR A 141 -0.30 12.59 -2.55
N MET A 142 -1.46 13.08 -3.01
CA MET A 142 -2.22 12.50 -4.11
C MET A 142 -1.93 13.25 -5.40
N GLU A 143 -1.73 12.51 -6.47
CA GLU A 143 -1.54 13.03 -7.83
C GLU A 143 -2.50 12.31 -8.78
N GLY A 144 -2.98 13.00 -9.82
CA GLY A 144 -3.84 12.39 -10.84
C GLY A 144 -3.98 13.26 -12.08
N GLU A 145 -4.23 12.62 -13.23
CA GLU A 145 -4.22 13.26 -14.56
C GLU A 145 -5.30 14.34 -14.78
N GLN A 146 -6.15 14.60 -13.80
CA GLN A 146 -7.29 15.55 -13.87
C GLN A 146 -7.58 16.18 -12.51
N PHE A 147 -6.60 16.21 -11.61
CA PHE A 147 -6.75 16.74 -10.27
C PHE A 147 -5.45 17.42 -9.85
N ASP A 148 -5.57 18.59 -9.23
CA ASP A 148 -4.42 19.31 -8.68
C ASP A 148 -3.74 18.44 -7.62
N THR A 149 -2.42 18.40 -7.60
CA THR A 149 -1.70 17.68 -6.55
C THR A 149 -2.09 18.22 -5.17
N VAL A 150 -2.54 17.35 -4.26
CA VAL A 150 -2.87 17.75 -2.88
C VAL A 150 -2.16 16.87 -1.87
N GLU A 151 -1.78 17.46 -0.75
CA GLU A 151 -1.38 16.73 0.45
C GLU A 151 -2.63 16.45 1.28
N VAL A 152 -2.77 15.21 1.73
CA VAL A 152 -3.76 14.76 2.72
C VAL A 152 -3.00 14.47 4.00
N ASP A 153 -3.26 15.26 5.04
CA ASP A 153 -2.64 15.12 6.35
C ASP A 153 -3.68 14.70 7.39
N PHE A 154 -3.44 13.55 8.04
CA PHE A 154 -4.33 13.02 9.09
C PHE A 154 -4.02 13.60 10.48
N GLY A 155 -3.00 14.46 10.59
CA GLY A 155 -2.71 15.20 11.82
C GLY A 155 -1.92 14.41 12.85
N ARG A 156 -0.97 13.57 12.43
CA ARG A 156 -0.13 12.81 13.38
C ARG A 156 0.67 13.73 14.29
N SER A 157 0.71 13.39 15.58
CA SER A 157 1.53 14.05 16.57
C SER A 157 3.03 14.01 16.21
N ALA A 158 3.72 15.12 16.46
CA ALA A 158 5.16 15.20 16.26
C ALA A 158 5.94 14.23 17.17
N ALA A 159 5.40 13.88 18.35
CA ALA A 159 6.03 12.97 19.30
C ALA A 159 6.14 11.52 18.75
N ASN A 160 5.24 11.14 17.84
CA ASN A 160 5.22 9.84 17.18
C ASN A 160 6.26 9.72 16.06
N ASN A 161 7.00 10.80 15.76
CA ASN A 161 8.10 10.85 14.81
C ASN A 161 9.44 10.96 15.56
N ILE A 162 10.07 9.82 15.81
CA ILE A 162 11.27 9.75 16.64
C ILE A 162 12.51 9.67 15.75
N VAL A 163 13.51 10.50 16.04
CA VAL A 163 14.86 10.38 15.47
C VAL A 163 15.83 10.17 16.62
N GLN A 164 16.64 9.12 16.57
CA GLN A 164 17.62 8.88 17.63
C GLN A 164 18.63 10.03 17.70
N ALA A 165 18.67 10.69 18.87
CA ALA A 165 19.57 11.81 19.13
C ALA A 165 21.04 11.33 19.19
N ALA A 166 21.97 12.24 18.91
CA ALA A 166 23.40 11.99 19.10
C ALA A 166 23.71 11.55 20.54
N GLY A 167 24.61 10.59 20.72
CA GLY A 167 24.92 9.93 21.98
C GLY A 167 23.92 8.84 22.38
N LYS A 168 22.72 8.80 21.78
CA LYS A 168 21.67 7.79 22.01
C LYS A 168 21.40 6.91 20.79
N LYS A 169 22.10 7.16 19.67
CA LYS A 169 21.99 6.32 18.49
C LYS A 169 22.44 4.92 18.83
N TRP A 170 21.70 3.92 18.37
CA TRP A 170 22.11 2.54 18.54
C TRP A 170 23.49 2.30 17.92
N SER A 171 23.85 2.98 16.83
CA SER A 171 25.18 2.81 16.19
C SER A 171 26.34 3.20 17.09
N GLU A 172 26.10 4.05 18.08
CA GLU A 172 27.07 4.57 19.03
C GLU A 172 27.10 3.79 20.36
N GLN A 173 26.16 2.86 20.56
CA GLN A 173 26.06 2.09 21.80
C GLN A 173 26.94 0.82 21.81
N ASP A 174 27.37 0.44 23.00
CA ASP A 174 28.14 -0.78 23.24
C ASP A 174 27.30 -2.05 22.99
N ARG A 175 27.82 -2.97 22.15
CA ARG A 175 27.05 -4.13 21.69
C ARG A 175 26.83 -5.20 22.75
N ASP A 176 27.69 -5.23 23.77
CA ASP A 176 27.69 -6.27 24.78
C ASP A 176 26.86 -5.89 26.01
N ASN A 177 26.80 -4.60 26.35
CA ASN A 177 26.20 -4.11 27.58
C ASN A 177 24.94 -3.25 27.38
N PHE A 178 24.77 -2.62 26.22
CA PHE A 178 23.58 -1.81 25.96
C PHE A 178 22.36 -2.70 25.71
N ASP A 179 21.24 -2.33 26.33
CA ASP A 179 19.96 -3.00 26.17
C ASP A 179 18.98 -2.11 25.38
N PRO A 180 18.81 -2.36 24.07
CA PRO A 180 17.94 -1.55 23.21
C PRO A 180 16.45 -1.79 23.46
N THR A 181 16.08 -2.77 24.30
CA THR A 181 14.67 -3.06 24.56
C THR A 181 13.98 -1.96 25.36
N TYR A 182 14.71 -1.26 26.23
CA TYR A 182 14.19 -0.09 26.93
C TYR A 182 13.81 1.05 25.96
N ASP A 183 14.61 1.24 24.91
CA ASP A 183 14.29 2.23 23.88
C ASP A 183 13.03 1.82 23.10
N ILE A 184 12.88 0.53 22.76
CA ILE A 184 11.67 0.03 22.09
C ILE A 184 10.43 0.29 22.95
N ASP A 185 10.49 -0.02 24.24
CA ASP A 185 9.38 0.22 25.18
C ASP A 185 9.04 1.73 25.26
N LEU A 186 10.05 2.59 25.37
CA LEU A 186 9.87 4.06 25.36
C LEU A 186 9.27 4.59 24.06
N TYR A 187 9.61 3.99 22.91
CA TYR A 187 9.02 4.34 21.63
C TYR A 187 7.56 3.91 21.59
N CYS A 188 7.25 2.72 22.11
CA CYS A 188 5.88 2.22 22.17
C CYS A 188 4.96 3.11 23.03
N ASP A 189 5.49 3.69 24.10
CA ASP A 189 4.75 4.60 24.99
C ASP A 189 4.27 5.90 24.30
N GLN A 190 4.79 6.24 23.11
CA GLN A 190 4.32 7.39 22.33
C GLN A 190 3.03 7.10 21.53
N ALA A 191 2.64 5.84 21.37
CA ALA A 191 1.43 5.50 20.64
C ALA A 191 0.16 5.81 21.45
N SER A 192 -0.93 6.16 20.78
CA SER A 192 -2.26 6.33 21.39
C SER A 192 -2.85 5.02 21.93
N GLY A 193 -2.30 3.88 21.50
CA GLY A 193 -2.76 2.53 21.85
C GLY A 193 -1.62 1.53 22.02
N LEU A 194 -1.97 0.27 22.27
CA LEU A 194 -0.99 -0.81 22.41
C LEU A 194 -0.29 -1.07 21.07
N ILE A 195 1.00 -1.44 21.12
CA ILE A 195 1.78 -1.87 19.96
C ILE A 195 2.01 -3.37 20.05
N ASN A 196 1.82 -4.08 18.94
CA ASN A 196 2.04 -5.53 18.85
C ASN A 196 2.89 -5.95 17.65
N ILE A 197 3.28 -5.00 16.79
CA ILE A 197 4.10 -5.28 15.61
C ILE A 197 5.14 -4.18 15.37
N ALA A 198 6.36 -4.60 15.09
CA ALA A 198 7.47 -3.78 14.62
C ALA A 198 7.84 -4.20 13.20
N VAL A 199 7.63 -3.31 12.23
CA VAL A 199 8.04 -3.47 10.84
C VAL A 199 9.28 -2.63 10.61
N MET A 200 10.41 -3.25 10.27
CA MET A 200 11.68 -2.55 10.14
C MET A 200 12.42 -2.90 8.85
N ASP A 201 13.31 -2.01 8.43
CA ASP A 201 14.20 -2.28 7.32
C ASP A 201 15.34 -3.23 7.73
N GLY A 202 16.08 -3.75 6.74
CA GLY A 202 17.17 -4.68 6.98
C GLY A 202 18.32 -4.12 7.83
N LYS A 203 18.59 -2.82 7.75
CA LYS A 203 19.64 -2.15 8.52
C LYS A 203 19.27 -2.00 9.98
N VAL A 204 18.05 -1.55 10.29
CA VAL A 204 17.54 -1.53 11.67
C VAL A 204 17.63 -2.93 12.29
N TRP A 205 17.18 -3.96 11.57
CA TRP A 205 17.27 -5.33 12.08
C TRP A 205 18.71 -5.76 12.35
N ARG A 206 19.63 -5.53 11.40
CA ARG A 206 21.06 -5.87 11.59
C ARG A 206 21.64 -5.18 12.82
N GLN A 207 21.25 -3.92 13.02
CA GLN A 207 21.68 -3.09 14.12
C GLN A 207 21.13 -3.60 15.46
N LEU A 208 19.81 -3.83 15.55
CA LEU A 208 19.14 -4.36 16.73
C LEU A 208 19.66 -5.75 17.12
N ASN A 209 19.78 -6.64 16.13
CA ASN A 209 20.26 -8.02 16.33
C ASN A 209 21.77 -8.12 16.65
N SER A 210 22.52 -7.01 16.57
CA SER A 210 23.93 -7.00 16.98
C SER A 210 24.11 -6.87 18.49
N PHE A 211 23.10 -6.39 19.22
CA PHE A 211 23.15 -6.28 20.68
C PHE A 211 22.97 -7.63 21.35
N LYS A 212 23.88 -7.98 22.25
CA LYS A 212 23.82 -9.23 23.01
C LYS A 212 22.55 -9.33 23.86
N MET A 213 22.26 -8.28 24.65
CA MET A 213 21.09 -8.23 25.53
C MET A 213 19.77 -8.40 24.78
N PHE A 214 19.65 -7.85 23.56
CA PHE A 214 18.48 -8.05 22.73
C PHE A 214 18.31 -9.52 22.30
N ARG A 215 19.40 -10.16 21.84
CA ARG A 215 19.34 -11.57 21.40
C ARG A 215 18.96 -12.53 22.52
N GLU A 216 19.32 -12.21 23.76
CA GLU A 216 18.94 -13.01 24.94
C GLU A 216 17.44 -12.91 25.24
N LYS A 217 16.80 -11.78 24.88
CA LYS A 217 15.36 -11.52 25.09
C LYS A 217 14.49 -11.90 23.88
N LEU A 218 15.07 -12.06 22.69
CA LEU A 218 14.35 -12.42 21.48
C LEU A 218 13.88 -13.87 21.51
N ASP A 219 12.57 -14.10 21.46
CA ASP A 219 12.01 -15.43 21.26
C ASP A 219 11.87 -15.75 19.77
N THR A 220 12.68 -16.69 19.30
CA THR A 220 12.65 -17.18 17.91
C THR A 220 11.80 -18.44 17.75
N ARG A 221 11.23 -18.97 18.85
CA ARG A 221 10.37 -20.15 18.81
C ARG A 221 9.15 -19.86 17.95
N ARG A 222 9.04 -20.63 16.87
CA ARG A 222 7.93 -20.54 15.92
C ARG A 222 6.74 -21.29 16.48
N GLY A 223 5.79 -20.56 17.09
CA GLY A 223 4.48 -21.09 17.43
C GLY A 223 3.65 -21.21 16.15
N SER A 224 3.43 -22.43 15.67
CA SER A 224 2.75 -22.79 14.42
C SER A 224 1.25 -22.39 14.32
N ALA A 225 0.78 -21.40 15.09
CA ALA A 225 -0.64 -21.05 15.22
C ALA A 225 -0.96 -19.55 15.27
N SER A 226 0.00 -18.63 15.12
CA SER A 226 -0.31 -17.19 15.10
C SER A 226 -0.79 -16.73 13.72
N GLU A 227 -1.95 -16.06 13.63
CA GLU A 227 -2.51 -15.54 12.36
C GLU A 227 -1.53 -14.66 11.58
N MET A 228 -0.66 -13.95 12.30
CA MET A 228 0.40 -13.11 11.71
C MET A 228 1.45 -13.94 10.94
N GLU A 229 1.76 -15.15 11.39
CA GLU A 229 2.67 -16.05 10.66
C GLU A 229 2.06 -16.50 9.33
N THR A 230 0.76 -16.80 9.31
CA THR A 230 0.05 -17.14 8.06
C THR A 230 -0.01 -15.96 7.11
N ALA A 231 -0.23 -14.74 7.62
CA ALA A 231 -0.18 -13.52 6.81
C ALA A 231 1.20 -13.30 6.17
N VAL A 232 2.30 -13.68 6.84
CA VAL A 232 3.68 -13.53 6.34
C VAL A 232 4.18 -14.74 5.54
N LYS A 233 3.59 -15.92 5.69
CA LYS A 233 3.93 -17.13 4.92
C LYS A 233 3.70 -16.94 3.41
N ASP A 234 2.63 -16.25 3.02
CA ASP A 234 2.37 -15.88 1.63
C ASP A 234 3.22 -14.68 1.15
N LEU A 235 3.91 -13.97 2.06
CA LEU A 235 4.79 -12.81 1.80
C LEU A 235 6.28 -13.19 1.61
N GLY A 236 6.60 -14.48 1.59
CA GLY A 236 7.93 -15.04 1.87
C GLY A 236 9.11 -14.61 0.97
N ALA A 237 8.91 -13.85 -0.11
CA ALA A 237 10.01 -13.32 -0.92
C ALA A 237 10.58 -11.98 -0.40
N VAL A 238 9.75 -11.15 0.27
CA VAL A 238 10.11 -9.77 0.61
C VAL A 238 9.84 -9.38 2.07
N VAL A 239 9.16 -10.23 2.84
CA VAL A 239 8.94 -10.03 4.28
C VAL A 239 9.47 -11.23 5.05
N SER A 240 10.20 -10.96 6.13
CA SER A 240 10.80 -11.98 6.99
C SER A 240 10.41 -11.74 8.44
N PHE A 241 9.58 -12.62 8.97
CA PHE A 241 9.31 -12.69 10.40
C PHE A 241 10.57 -13.16 11.16
N LYS A 242 10.93 -12.46 12.24
CA LYS A 242 12.14 -12.72 13.01
C LYS A 242 11.91 -13.37 14.36
N GLY A 243 10.73 -13.19 14.95
CA GLY A 243 10.40 -13.67 16.28
C GLY A 243 9.61 -12.63 17.05
N TYR A 244 9.53 -12.83 18.35
CA TYR A 244 8.83 -11.96 19.28
C TYR A 244 9.80 -11.39 20.32
N TYR A 245 9.57 -10.16 20.73
CA TYR A 245 10.11 -9.57 21.97
C TYR A 245 8.91 -9.28 22.89
N GLY A 246 8.71 -10.09 23.94
CA GLY A 246 7.44 -10.08 24.67
C GLY A 246 6.28 -10.37 23.72
N ASP A 247 5.29 -9.47 23.66
CA ASP A 247 4.14 -9.56 22.75
C ASP A 247 4.38 -8.81 21.41
N LEU A 248 5.56 -8.21 21.21
CA LEU A 248 5.92 -7.47 19.99
C LEU A 248 6.45 -8.41 18.91
N ALA A 249 5.68 -8.57 17.83
CA ALA A 249 6.12 -9.27 16.64
C ALA A 249 7.13 -8.46 15.83
N ILE A 250 8.26 -9.08 15.44
CA ILE A 250 9.31 -8.40 14.67
C ILE A 250 9.33 -8.88 13.23
N LEU A 251 9.10 -7.97 12.29
CA LEU A 251 9.11 -8.21 10.85
C LEU A 251 10.17 -7.35 10.17
N VAL A 252 10.96 -7.97 9.30
CA VAL A 252 11.86 -7.27 8.38
C VAL A 252 11.22 -7.21 7.01
N CYS A 253 11.02 -5.99 6.51
CA CYS A 253 10.41 -5.75 5.21
C CYS A 253 11.46 -5.29 4.20
N LYS A 254 11.37 -5.80 2.98
CA LYS A 254 12.15 -5.39 1.80
C LYS A 254 11.22 -5.13 0.61
N THR A 255 9.96 -4.75 0.82
CA THR A 255 9.06 -4.45 -0.30
C THR A 255 9.60 -3.26 -1.10
N SER A 256 9.40 -3.32 -2.41
CA SER A 256 9.85 -2.31 -3.36
C SER A 256 8.74 -1.96 -4.35
N TYR A 257 8.88 -0.79 -4.96
CA TYR A 257 8.05 -0.30 -6.05
C TYR A 257 8.95 0.20 -7.19
N VAL A 258 8.35 0.31 -8.37
CA VAL A 258 8.99 0.94 -9.52
C VAL A 258 8.51 2.38 -9.58
N ASP A 259 9.44 3.33 -9.48
CA ASP A 259 9.12 4.75 -9.57
C ASP A 259 8.83 5.17 -11.02
N LYS A 260 8.33 6.39 -11.24
CA LYS A 260 8.01 6.94 -12.57
C LYS A 260 9.19 6.89 -13.55
N ASP A 261 10.42 6.99 -13.04
CA ASP A 261 11.65 6.95 -13.83
C ASP A 261 12.13 5.51 -14.11
N GLY A 262 11.36 4.48 -13.73
CA GLY A 262 11.69 3.07 -13.91
C GLY A 262 12.65 2.50 -12.88
N THR A 263 13.08 3.29 -11.89
CA THR A 263 14.00 2.84 -10.83
C THR A 263 13.25 2.08 -9.73
N GLU A 264 13.80 0.95 -9.29
CA GLU A 264 13.28 0.22 -8.14
C GLU A 264 13.67 0.94 -6.82
N LYS A 265 12.68 1.29 -6.00
CA LYS A 265 12.85 1.93 -4.69
C LYS A 265 12.18 1.11 -3.61
N ARG A 266 12.67 1.22 -2.37
CA ARG A 266 12.02 0.57 -1.21
C ARG A 266 10.86 1.43 -0.72
N TYR A 267 9.76 0.78 -0.32
CA TYR A 267 8.66 1.47 0.35
C TYR A 267 9.10 2.00 1.72
N LEU A 268 9.82 1.17 2.48
CA LEU A 268 10.36 1.56 3.78
C LEU A 268 11.78 2.14 3.60
N PRO A 269 12.03 3.41 3.95
CA PRO A 269 13.35 4.00 3.87
C PRO A 269 14.36 3.29 4.77
N GLU A 270 15.63 3.32 4.39
CA GLU A 270 16.71 2.72 5.19
C GLU A 270 16.83 3.38 6.56
N GLY A 271 17.01 2.58 7.62
CA GLY A 271 17.08 3.06 9.00
C GLY A 271 15.72 3.26 9.66
N THR A 272 14.61 2.85 9.03
CA THR A 272 13.25 3.07 9.54
C THR A 272 12.70 1.86 10.27
N MET A 273 12.15 2.11 11.46
CA MET A 273 11.33 1.18 12.22
C MET A 273 9.93 1.77 12.40
N VAL A 274 8.90 1.01 12.05
CA VAL A 274 7.49 1.35 12.28
C VAL A 274 6.97 0.45 13.37
N LEU A 275 6.47 1.06 14.44
CA LEU A 275 5.74 0.41 15.50
C LEU A 275 4.26 0.71 15.30
N GLY A 276 3.42 -0.32 15.43
CA GLY A 276 1.98 -0.15 15.32
C GLY A 276 1.22 -1.34 15.87
N ASN A 277 -0.05 -1.42 15.50
CA ASN A 277 -0.91 -2.52 15.92
C ASN A 277 -1.60 -3.16 14.72
N THR A 278 -1.54 -4.48 14.61
CA THR A 278 -2.32 -5.22 13.61
C THR A 278 -3.82 -5.13 13.83
N ALA A 279 -4.29 -4.66 14.98
CA ALA A 279 -5.69 -4.32 15.24
C ALA A 279 -6.11 -2.96 14.66
N SER A 280 -5.18 -2.17 14.13
CA SER A 280 -5.48 -0.86 13.55
C SER A 280 -6.59 -0.94 12.51
N GLU A 281 -7.46 0.06 12.51
CA GLU A 281 -8.68 0.15 11.71
C GLU A 281 -8.50 1.04 10.47
N GLY A 282 -7.33 1.02 9.83
CA GLY A 282 -7.12 1.70 8.55
C GLY A 282 -8.18 1.27 7.51
N ILE A 283 -8.58 2.21 6.68
CA ILE A 283 -9.76 2.06 5.80
C ILE A 283 -9.37 2.36 4.36
N ARG A 284 -9.60 1.38 3.49
CA ARG A 284 -9.52 1.54 2.04
C ARG A 284 -10.83 2.15 1.55
N CYS A 285 -10.84 3.45 1.30
CA CYS A 285 -12.00 4.15 0.78
C CYS A 285 -11.91 4.24 -0.75
N TYR A 286 -13.04 4.08 -1.44
CA TYR A 286 -13.13 4.17 -2.89
C TYR A 286 -14.25 5.11 -3.30
N GLY A 287 -13.88 6.19 -4.01
CA GLY A 287 -14.84 7.05 -4.68
C GLY A 287 -15.55 6.33 -5.84
N ALA A 288 -16.67 6.89 -6.28
CA ALA A 288 -17.45 6.31 -7.37
C ALA A 288 -16.69 6.26 -8.69
N ILE A 289 -16.91 5.21 -9.47
CA ILE A 289 -16.39 5.08 -10.84
C ILE A 289 -17.08 6.08 -11.76
N GLN A 290 -16.30 6.80 -12.57
CA GLN A 290 -16.75 7.91 -13.42
C GLN A 290 -16.85 7.55 -14.90
N ASP A 291 -16.89 6.26 -15.23
CA ASP A 291 -17.05 5.76 -16.60
C ASP A 291 -18.53 5.72 -17.00
N GLN A 292 -18.84 6.24 -18.19
CA GLN A 292 -20.22 6.25 -18.73
C GLN A 292 -20.79 4.84 -18.92
N GLN A 293 -19.94 3.86 -19.28
CA GLN A 293 -20.37 2.47 -19.39
C GLN A 293 -20.65 1.88 -18.01
N ALA A 294 -19.85 2.21 -16.99
CA ALA A 294 -20.12 1.79 -15.62
C ALA A 294 -21.48 2.33 -15.14
N LEU A 295 -21.78 3.61 -15.44
CA LEU A 295 -23.09 4.22 -15.17
C LEU A 295 -24.23 3.49 -15.90
N ALA A 296 -24.06 3.18 -17.18
CA ALA A 296 -25.05 2.45 -17.97
C ALA A 296 -25.29 1.01 -17.45
N GLU A 297 -24.25 0.38 -16.89
CA GLU A 297 -24.31 -0.94 -16.24
C GLU A 297 -24.84 -0.86 -14.80
N GLY A 298 -25.06 0.34 -14.25
CA GLY A 298 -25.48 0.56 -12.85
C GLY A 298 -24.37 0.30 -11.82
N ILE A 299 -23.11 0.22 -12.26
CA ILE A 299 -21.94 -0.04 -11.41
C ILE A 299 -21.31 1.30 -11.04
N VAL A 300 -21.77 1.89 -9.93
CA VAL A 300 -21.26 3.17 -9.43
C VAL A 300 -20.30 2.99 -8.25
N GLU A 301 -20.55 1.98 -7.40
CA GLU A 301 -19.72 1.63 -6.24
C GLU A 301 -18.88 0.39 -6.54
N ALA A 302 -17.59 0.59 -6.87
CA ALA A 302 -16.68 -0.52 -7.11
C ALA A 302 -15.24 -0.18 -6.69
N VAL A 303 -14.50 -1.19 -6.24
CA VAL A 303 -13.07 -1.10 -5.94
C VAL A 303 -12.23 -1.10 -7.23
N ARG A 304 -12.69 -1.86 -8.23
CA ARG A 304 -12.12 -1.98 -9.58
C ARG A 304 -13.22 -1.95 -10.62
N TYR A 305 -12.95 -1.29 -11.74
CA TYR A 305 -13.77 -1.38 -12.95
C TYR A 305 -12.87 -1.66 -14.16
N PRO A 306 -12.61 -2.94 -14.49
CA PRO A 306 -11.88 -3.32 -15.69
C PRO A 306 -12.77 -3.20 -16.92
N LYS A 307 -12.19 -2.69 -18.00
CA LYS A 307 -12.86 -2.43 -19.26
C LYS A 307 -11.98 -2.88 -20.42
N HIS A 308 -12.64 -3.42 -21.43
CA HIS A 308 -12.05 -3.83 -22.68
C HIS A 308 -12.84 -3.23 -23.83
N TRP A 309 -12.17 -2.66 -24.83
CA TRP A 309 -12.83 -2.16 -26.02
C TRP A 309 -11.90 -2.15 -27.23
N ILE A 310 -12.53 -2.09 -28.42
CA ILE A 310 -11.85 -1.87 -29.69
C ILE A 310 -12.36 -0.54 -30.24
N THR A 311 -11.44 0.33 -30.62
CA THR A 311 -11.74 1.60 -31.29
C THR A 311 -12.13 1.37 -32.75
N VAL A 312 -12.99 2.23 -33.29
CA VAL A 312 -13.39 2.18 -34.69
C VAL A 312 -12.55 3.20 -35.47
N GLY A 313 -11.90 2.79 -36.55
CA GLY A 313 -11.04 3.64 -37.38
C GLY A 313 -10.03 2.85 -38.21
N ASP A 314 -9.19 3.55 -38.98
CA ASP A 314 -8.09 3.02 -39.78
C ASP A 314 -6.73 3.52 -39.23
N PRO A 315 -6.02 2.74 -38.38
CA PRO A 315 -6.34 1.40 -37.90
C PRO A 315 -7.26 1.37 -36.67
N ALA A 316 -7.95 0.24 -36.47
CA ALA A 316 -8.68 -0.07 -35.26
C ALA A 316 -7.71 -0.59 -34.19
N ASN A 317 -7.71 0.04 -33.00
CA ASN A 317 -6.85 -0.36 -31.89
C ASN A 317 -7.67 -0.96 -30.74
N GLU A 318 -7.11 -1.98 -30.10
CA GLU A 318 -7.71 -2.69 -28.96
C GLU A 318 -7.05 -2.26 -27.65
N TYR A 319 -7.85 -2.06 -26.61
CA TYR A 319 -7.39 -1.56 -25.32
C TYR A 319 -7.98 -2.33 -24.13
N THR A 320 -7.17 -2.43 -23.09
CA THR A 320 -7.59 -2.75 -21.72
C THR A 320 -7.39 -1.53 -20.83
N MET A 321 -8.23 -1.39 -19.81
CA MET A 321 -8.07 -0.37 -18.79
C MET A 321 -8.76 -0.83 -17.50
N THR A 322 -8.13 -0.59 -16.36
CA THR A 322 -8.75 -0.83 -15.05
C THR A 322 -8.84 0.48 -14.30
N GLN A 323 -10.05 0.84 -13.85
CA GLN A 323 -10.32 2.10 -13.17
C GLN A 323 -10.53 1.89 -11.67
N SER A 324 -10.02 2.81 -10.86
CA SER A 324 -10.26 2.89 -9.42
C SER A 324 -10.11 4.33 -8.91
N SER A 325 -10.67 4.63 -7.75
CA SER A 325 -10.54 5.93 -7.08
C SER A 325 -10.18 5.74 -5.59
N PRO A 326 -8.97 5.26 -5.29
CA PRO A 326 -8.57 4.87 -3.93
C PRO A 326 -8.15 6.06 -3.05
N LEU A 327 -8.54 5.98 -1.77
CA LEU A 327 -8.09 6.84 -0.67
C LEU A 327 -7.84 5.96 0.56
N MET A 328 -6.57 5.75 0.92
CA MET A 328 -6.22 5.05 2.16
C MET A 328 -6.36 6.03 3.33
N VAL A 329 -7.34 5.79 4.19
CA VAL A 329 -7.65 6.65 5.34
C VAL A 329 -7.11 6.01 6.59
N LEU A 330 -6.37 6.78 7.38
CA LEU A 330 -5.85 6.39 8.69
C LEU A 330 -6.62 7.13 9.78
N PRO A 331 -7.62 6.49 10.44
CA PRO A 331 -8.48 7.17 11.40
C PRO A 331 -7.75 7.71 12.64
N ASP A 332 -6.79 6.93 13.15
CA ASP A 332 -5.94 7.31 14.27
C ASP A 332 -4.47 7.17 13.84
N PRO A 333 -3.84 8.24 13.33
CA PRO A 333 -2.45 8.19 12.93
C PRO A 333 -1.47 8.08 14.11
N ASP A 334 -1.91 8.37 15.34
CA ASP A 334 -1.10 8.28 16.56
C ASP A 334 -1.03 6.84 17.10
N GLU A 335 -1.76 5.88 16.53
CA GLU A 335 -1.54 4.44 16.78
C GLU A 335 -0.16 3.96 16.28
N PHE A 336 0.48 4.75 15.41
CA PHE A 336 1.76 4.43 14.81
C PHE A 336 2.88 5.31 15.37
N VAL A 337 4.03 4.72 15.60
CA VAL A 337 5.27 5.41 15.95
C VAL A 337 6.33 5.04 14.94
N VAL A 338 6.98 6.04 14.36
CA VAL A 338 8.02 5.87 13.34
C VAL A 338 9.34 6.35 13.91
N VAL A 339 10.33 5.46 13.89
CA VAL A 339 11.65 5.70 14.46
C VAL A 339 12.71 5.64 13.37
N GLN A 340 13.46 6.73 13.21
CA GLN A 340 14.70 6.76 12.45
C GLN A 340 15.85 6.34 13.37
N VAL A 341 16.33 5.12 13.16
CA VAL A 341 17.44 4.53 13.92
C VAL A 341 18.77 5.00 13.34
N GLY A 342 19.63 5.48 14.24
CA GLY A 342 20.92 6.09 13.92
C GLY A 342 22.10 5.16 14.08
#